data_AF-R7N3B2-F1
#
_entry.id   AF-R7N3B2-F1
#
_cell.length_a   1.000
_cell.length_b   1.000
_cell.length_c   1.000
_cell.angle_alpha   90.00
_cell.angle_beta   90.00
_cell.angle_gamma   90.00
#
_symmetry.space_group_name_H-M   'P 1'
#
loop_
_entity.id
_entity.type
_entity.pdbx_description
1 polymer ?
#
loop_
_entity_poly.entity_id
_entity_poly.type
_entity_poly.pdbx_seq_one_letter_code
_entity_poly.pdbx_strand_id
1 'polypeptide(L)'
;MWQRNGLIRIRSSSFDALVVAFALYNFLFGKRKKLVSALTIAFVTWYANSVMQSRSLVITIAVTLFLTLILRKQIGWKKSVAIIALAILAIIILQSQYFDTFVDSFDVSTYSTSIRLQGLAFYMEAINGHSLLGLIPLNTYESVKGGNWRYYISDLGTLSKFFEYGIIGFVIFNLPFIRSVYVNFIQLKGKSVVALSMTIFTICFSYLSNDVYIKNNILALPMLVAVVEVFCKDQLHDPIRKGCIEDRCL
;
A
#
# COMPACT_ATOMS: atom_id res chain seq x y z
N MET A 1 -15.51 18.89 0.06
CA MET A 1 -15.48 17.84 1.10
C MET A 1 -15.54 16.48 0.42
N TRP A 2 -14.78 15.48 0.89
CA TRP A 2 -14.81 14.12 0.34
C TRP A 2 -15.98 13.34 0.96
N GLN A 3 -17.16 13.49 0.37
CA GLN A 3 -18.39 12.82 0.79
C GLN A 3 -18.77 11.74 -0.20
N ARG A 4 -19.24 10.59 0.31
CA ARG A 4 -19.81 9.50 -0.51
C ARG A 4 -21.05 8.99 0.22
N ASN A 5 -22.17 8.92 -0.51
CA ASN A 5 -23.47 8.52 0.05
C ASN A 5 -23.89 9.37 1.28
N GLY A 6 -23.60 10.67 1.27
CA GLY A 6 -23.96 11.58 2.39
C GLY A 6 -23.08 11.48 3.64
N LEU A 7 -22.09 10.57 3.67
CA LEU A 7 -21.16 10.40 4.79
C LEU A 7 -19.81 11.04 4.50
N ILE A 8 -19.20 11.66 5.51
CA ILE A 8 -17.86 12.23 5.45
C ILE A 8 -16.83 11.10 5.57
N ARG A 9 -15.93 10.98 4.59
CA ARG A 9 -14.84 10.01 4.62
C ARG A 9 -13.66 10.58 5.39
N ILE A 10 -13.19 9.85 6.40
CA ILE A 10 -11.94 10.15 7.10
C ILE A 10 -10.81 9.45 6.35
N ARG A 11 -9.74 10.19 6.03
CA ARG A 11 -8.58 9.63 5.32
C ARG A 11 -7.77 8.72 6.24
N SER A 12 -7.17 7.71 5.63
CA SER A 12 -6.23 6.79 6.26
C SER A 12 -5.02 7.53 6.79
N SER A 13 -4.46 7.02 7.88
CA SER A 13 -3.28 7.59 8.50
C SER A 13 -2.03 7.12 7.76
N SER A 14 -0.99 7.96 7.73
CA SER A 14 0.35 7.54 7.27
C SER A 14 0.93 6.36 8.07
N PHE A 15 0.35 6.05 9.23
CA PHE A 15 0.80 5.02 10.15
C PHE A 15 0.17 3.64 9.90
N ASP A 16 -0.78 3.51 8.97
CA ASP A 16 -1.48 2.23 8.74
C ASP A 16 -0.50 1.12 8.35
N ALA A 17 0.53 1.46 7.56
CA ALA A 17 1.62 0.55 7.20
C ALA A 17 2.36 0.00 8.43
N LEU A 18 2.67 0.89 9.38
CA LEU A 18 3.38 0.57 10.61
C LEU A 18 2.51 -0.29 11.54
N VAL A 19 1.24 0.09 11.72
CA VAL A 19 0.29 -0.62 12.57
C VAL A 19 0.07 -2.04 12.07
N VAL A 20 -0.15 -2.21 10.75
CA VAL A 20 -0.34 -3.54 10.13
C VAL A 20 0.94 -4.38 10.24
N ALA A 21 2.11 -3.78 10.01
CA ALA A 21 3.39 -4.47 10.13
C ALA A 21 3.65 -5.01 11.55
N PHE A 22 3.48 -4.16 12.56
CA PHE A 22 3.66 -4.56 13.96
C PHE A 22 2.60 -5.53 14.46
N ALA A 23 1.34 -5.36 14.03
CA ALA A 23 0.30 -6.31 14.37
C ALA A 23 0.58 -7.69 13.75
N LEU A 24 1.04 -7.74 12.49
CA LEU A 24 1.43 -9.00 11.86
C LEU A 24 2.59 -9.68 12.59
N TYR A 25 3.61 -8.92 12.97
CA TYR A 25 4.72 -9.44 13.77
C TYR A 25 4.24 -10.04 15.10
N ASN A 26 3.47 -9.28 15.88
CA ASN A 26 2.97 -9.73 17.17
C ASN A 26 1.98 -10.91 17.04
N PHE A 27 1.25 -11.00 15.94
CA PHE A 27 0.39 -12.14 15.65
C PHE A 27 1.19 -13.43 15.42
N LEU A 28 2.29 -13.36 14.65
CA LEU A 28 3.13 -14.52 14.34
C LEU A 28 3.93 -15.00 15.54
N PHE A 29 4.53 -14.07 16.29
CA PHE A 29 5.52 -14.41 17.32
C PHE A 29 5.11 -14.09 18.76
N GLY A 30 4.19 -13.16 18.97
CA GLY A 30 3.79 -12.76 20.31
C GLY A 30 2.99 -13.85 21.00
N LYS A 31 3.45 -14.41 22.12
CA LYS A 31 2.70 -15.46 22.84
C LYS A 31 1.42 -14.93 23.52
N ARG A 32 1.45 -13.69 24.06
CA ARG A 32 0.34 -13.10 24.84
C ARG A 32 -0.49 -12.05 24.09
N LYS A 33 -0.01 -11.56 22.94
CA LYS A 33 -0.62 -10.44 22.21
C LYS A 33 -1.29 -10.84 20.89
N LYS A 34 -1.43 -12.14 20.60
CA LYS A 34 -2.02 -12.61 19.32
C LYS A 34 -3.43 -12.12 19.10
N LEU A 35 -4.28 -12.23 20.13
CA LEU A 35 -5.67 -11.80 20.05
C LEU A 35 -5.76 -10.29 19.79
N VAL A 36 -5.03 -9.49 20.56
CA VAL A 36 -4.97 -8.03 20.38
C VAL A 36 -4.51 -7.69 18.96
N SER A 37 -3.48 -8.37 18.45
CA SER A 37 -2.93 -8.13 17.11
C SER A 37 -3.92 -8.51 16.00
N ALA A 38 -4.64 -9.63 16.15
CA ALA A 38 -5.70 -10.04 15.23
C ALA A 38 -6.85 -9.03 15.24
N LEU A 39 -7.27 -8.57 16.43
CA LEU A 39 -8.28 -7.52 16.58
C LEU A 39 -7.82 -6.19 15.96
N THR A 40 -6.54 -5.83 16.09
CA THR A 40 -5.99 -4.63 15.43
C THR A 40 -6.08 -4.74 13.91
N ILE A 41 -5.66 -5.87 13.32
CA ILE A 41 -5.77 -6.09 11.86
C ILE A 41 -7.24 -6.05 11.42
N ALA A 42 -8.13 -6.70 12.15
CA ALA A 42 -9.57 -6.67 11.87
C ALA A 42 -10.13 -5.25 11.96
N PHE A 43 -9.74 -4.47 12.96
CA PHE A 43 -10.17 -3.09 13.14
C PHE A 43 -9.68 -2.18 12.02
N VAL A 44 -8.40 -2.26 11.62
CA VAL A 44 -7.86 -1.46 10.49
C VAL A 44 -8.57 -1.84 9.18
N THR A 45 -8.87 -3.12 8.99
CA THR A 45 -9.61 -3.60 7.81
C THR A 45 -11.06 -3.09 7.80
N TRP A 46 -11.74 -3.16 8.95
CA TRP A 46 -13.08 -2.59 9.12
C TRP A 46 -13.08 -1.07 8.89
N TYR A 47 -12.12 -0.35 9.46
CA TYR A 47 -11.97 1.09 9.26
C TYR A 47 -11.77 1.43 7.78
N ALA A 48 -10.90 0.69 7.08
CA ALA A 48 -10.66 0.85 5.66
C ALA A 48 -11.94 0.68 4.82
N ASN A 49 -12.79 -0.29 5.18
CA ASN A 49 -14.03 -0.59 4.46
C ASN A 49 -15.20 0.34 4.84
N SER A 50 -15.48 0.51 6.12
CA SER A 50 -16.69 1.18 6.60
C SER A 50 -16.53 2.69 6.76
N VAL A 51 -15.37 3.15 7.27
CA VAL A 51 -15.13 4.58 7.53
C VAL A 51 -14.49 5.22 6.31
N MET A 52 -13.39 4.65 5.82
CA MET A 52 -12.70 5.19 4.67
C MET A 52 -13.36 4.77 3.35
N GLN A 53 -14.14 3.69 3.30
CA GLN A 53 -14.75 3.18 2.06
C GLN A 53 -13.75 2.98 0.91
N SER A 54 -12.53 2.58 1.24
CA SER A 54 -11.43 2.40 0.30
C SER A 54 -11.12 0.93 0.08
N ARG A 55 -11.60 0.43 -1.06
CA ARG A 55 -11.38 -0.95 -1.51
C ARG A 55 -9.89 -1.23 -1.75
N SER A 56 -9.17 -0.26 -2.32
CA SER A 56 -7.73 -0.37 -2.56
C SER A 56 -6.92 -0.52 -1.28
N LEU A 57 -7.35 0.08 -0.17
CA LEU A 57 -6.70 -0.10 1.13
C LEU A 57 -6.95 -1.49 1.70
N VAL A 58 -8.18 -2.02 1.59
CA VAL A 58 -8.51 -3.39 2.00
C VAL A 58 -7.67 -4.40 1.22
N ILE A 59 -7.55 -4.23 -0.10
CA ILE A 59 -6.69 -5.05 -0.96
C ILE A 59 -5.22 -4.93 -0.53
N THR A 60 -4.76 -3.71 -0.24
CA THR A 60 -3.39 -3.45 0.22
C THR A 60 -3.08 -4.23 1.50
N ILE A 61 -3.98 -4.22 2.49
CA ILE A 61 -3.84 -5.00 3.73
C ILE A 61 -3.77 -6.50 3.40
N ALA A 62 -4.71 -7.01 2.60
CA ALA A 62 -4.77 -8.43 2.25
C ALA A 62 -3.51 -8.92 1.52
N VAL A 63 -3.05 -8.17 0.51
CA VAL A 63 -1.83 -8.46 -0.27
C VAL A 63 -0.60 -8.40 0.63
N THR A 64 -0.53 -7.43 1.54
CA THR A 64 0.59 -7.30 2.50
C THR A 64 0.68 -8.53 3.40
N LEU A 65 -0.44 -8.95 4.00
CA LEU A 65 -0.48 -10.14 4.84
C LEU A 65 -0.03 -11.37 4.06
N PHE A 66 -0.57 -11.57 2.85
CA PHE A 66 -0.24 -12.73 2.02
C PHE A 66 1.22 -12.80 1.59
N LEU A 67 1.72 -11.73 0.96
CA LEU A 67 3.07 -11.70 0.42
C LEU A 67 4.09 -11.81 1.55
N THR A 68 3.86 -11.17 2.70
CA THR A 68 4.77 -11.30 3.85
C THR A 68 4.84 -12.74 4.36
N LEU A 69 3.71 -13.45 4.45
CA LEU A 69 3.68 -14.84 4.91
C LEU A 69 4.37 -15.81 3.95
N ILE A 70 4.18 -15.62 2.64
CA ILE A 70 4.81 -16.46 1.60
C ILE A 70 6.30 -16.19 1.49
N LEU A 71 6.69 -14.92 1.37
CA LEU A 71 8.08 -14.54 1.13
C LEU A 71 8.95 -14.92 2.33
N ARG A 72 8.37 -14.97 3.54
CA ARG A 72 9.05 -15.48 4.73
C ARG A 72 9.02 -17.00 4.87
N LYS A 73 8.36 -17.72 3.96
CA LYS A 73 8.17 -19.19 3.97
C LYS A 73 7.67 -19.75 5.30
N GLN A 74 6.95 -18.95 6.09
CA GLN A 74 6.43 -19.41 7.39
C GLN A 74 5.26 -20.37 7.24
N ILE A 75 4.56 -20.28 6.10
CA ILE A 75 3.33 -21.01 5.83
C ILE A 75 3.43 -21.53 4.39
N GLY A 76 3.14 -22.82 4.18
CA GLY A 76 3.08 -23.41 2.84
C GLY A 76 1.99 -22.74 2.00
N TRP A 77 2.22 -22.57 0.69
CA TRP A 77 1.34 -21.87 -0.26
C TRP A 77 -0.16 -22.16 -0.05
N LYS A 78 -0.53 -23.43 0.10
CA LYS A 78 -1.93 -23.87 0.31
C LYS A 78 -2.57 -23.27 1.58
N LYS A 79 -1.81 -23.16 2.67
CA LYS A 79 -2.28 -22.59 3.95
C LYS A 79 -2.34 -21.06 3.91
N SER A 80 -1.41 -20.41 3.20
CA SER A 80 -1.45 -18.95 2.98
C SER A 80 -2.67 -18.54 2.16
N VAL A 81 -2.97 -19.29 1.09
CA VAL A 81 -4.18 -19.11 0.29
C VAL A 81 -5.44 -19.35 1.13
N ALA A 82 -5.46 -20.35 2.01
CA ALA A 82 -6.60 -20.59 2.90
C ALA A 82 -6.82 -19.46 3.92
N ILE A 83 -5.76 -18.85 4.46
CA ILE A 83 -5.86 -17.72 5.39
C ILE A 83 -6.42 -16.48 4.68
N ILE A 84 -5.99 -16.21 3.44
CA ILE A 84 -6.62 -15.16 2.63
C ILE A 84 -8.07 -15.48 2.33
N ALA A 85 -8.35 -16.71 1.88
CA ALA A 85 -9.70 -17.12 1.55
C ALA A 85 -10.60 -16.95 2.78
N LEU A 86 -10.13 -17.27 3.98
CA LEU A 86 -10.84 -17.01 5.24
C LEU A 86 -10.96 -15.53 5.58
N ALA A 87 -9.93 -14.69 5.34
CA ALA A 87 -10.01 -13.25 5.57
C ALA A 87 -10.98 -12.57 4.61
N ILE A 88 -10.95 -12.95 3.33
CA ILE A 88 -11.89 -12.50 2.30
C ILE A 88 -13.28 -13.04 2.62
N LEU A 89 -13.44 -14.34 2.91
CA LEU A 89 -14.72 -14.94 3.29
C LEU A 89 -15.29 -14.31 4.56
N ALA A 90 -14.47 -13.94 5.53
CA ALA A 90 -14.92 -13.20 6.72
C ALA A 90 -15.41 -11.79 6.36
N ILE A 91 -14.76 -11.11 5.42
CA ILE A 91 -15.22 -9.82 4.88
C ILE A 91 -16.54 -9.99 4.11
N ILE A 92 -16.69 -11.08 3.34
CA ILE A 92 -17.90 -11.42 2.58
C ILE A 92 -19.07 -11.75 3.51
N ILE A 93 -18.86 -12.60 4.52
CA ILE A 93 -19.87 -13.06 5.47
C ILE A 93 -20.36 -11.90 6.35
N LEU A 94 -19.49 -10.94 6.68
CA LEU A 94 -19.88 -9.77 7.49
C LEU A 94 -20.78 -8.79 6.74
N GLN A 95 -20.96 -8.89 5.41
CA GLN A 95 -21.80 -7.97 4.63
C GLN A 95 -22.34 -8.60 3.33
N SER A 96 -23.23 -9.59 3.41
CA SER A 96 -23.74 -10.32 2.24
C SER A 96 -24.41 -9.45 1.16
N GLN A 97 -24.96 -8.28 1.51
CA GLN A 97 -25.50 -7.33 0.52
C GLN A 97 -24.44 -6.45 -0.18
N TYR A 98 -23.24 -6.31 0.37
CA TYR A 98 -22.17 -5.49 -0.22
C TYR A 98 -21.18 -6.31 -1.06
N PHE A 99 -21.23 -7.63 -1.01
CA PHE A 99 -20.35 -8.48 -1.82
C PHE A 99 -20.69 -8.41 -3.30
N ASP A 100 -21.97 -8.45 -3.67
CA ASP A 100 -22.40 -8.27 -5.06
C ASP A 100 -22.00 -6.87 -5.54
N THR A 101 -22.21 -5.83 -4.72
CA THR A 101 -21.73 -4.46 -5.01
C THR A 101 -20.20 -4.34 -5.03
N PHE A 102 -19.46 -5.24 -4.37
CA PHE A 102 -18.01 -5.28 -4.38
C PHE A 102 -17.50 -5.93 -5.66
N VAL A 103 -18.05 -7.08 -6.06
CA VAL A 103 -17.74 -7.77 -7.31
C VAL A 103 -18.11 -6.91 -8.51
N ASP A 104 -19.32 -6.37 -8.55
CA ASP A 104 -19.80 -5.45 -9.61
C ASP A 104 -18.93 -4.20 -9.69
N SER A 105 -18.28 -3.81 -8.59
CA SER A 105 -17.42 -2.63 -8.61
C SER A 105 -16.03 -2.81 -9.20
N PHE A 106 -15.63 -4.05 -9.46
CA PHE A 106 -14.45 -4.35 -10.28
C PHE A 106 -14.79 -4.38 -11.76
N ASP A 107 -16.07 -4.34 -12.12
CA ASP A 107 -16.45 -4.17 -13.51
C ASP A 107 -15.90 -2.83 -14.03
N VAL A 108 -15.32 -2.89 -15.22
CA VAL A 108 -14.73 -1.76 -15.94
C VAL A 108 -15.79 -0.68 -16.21
N SER A 109 -17.07 -1.06 -16.19
CA SER A 109 -18.22 -0.17 -16.27
C SER A 109 -18.40 0.75 -15.05
N THR A 110 -17.75 0.48 -13.91
CA THR A 110 -17.89 1.27 -12.69
C THR A 110 -17.17 2.62 -12.80
N TYR A 111 -17.86 3.71 -12.45
CA TYR A 111 -17.38 5.11 -12.55
C TYR A 111 -15.93 5.34 -12.06
N SER A 112 -15.54 4.78 -10.92
CA SER A 112 -14.20 5.02 -10.35
C SER A 112 -13.08 4.29 -11.11
N THR A 113 -13.37 3.13 -11.69
CA THR A 113 -12.39 2.34 -12.44
C THR A 113 -12.25 2.86 -13.87
N SER A 114 -13.38 3.21 -14.49
CA SER A 114 -13.42 3.77 -15.85
C SER A 114 -12.70 5.11 -15.95
N ILE A 115 -12.90 6.02 -14.99
CA ILE A 115 -12.21 7.33 -14.98
C ILE A 115 -10.70 7.18 -14.82
N ARG A 116 -10.23 6.21 -14.02
CA ARG A 116 -8.78 5.96 -13.86
C ARG A 116 -8.16 5.42 -15.14
N LEU A 117 -8.84 4.50 -15.83
CA LEU A 117 -8.36 3.95 -17.11
C LEU A 117 -8.39 5.00 -18.23
N GLN A 118 -9.47 5.79 -18.33
CA GLN A 118 -9.57 6.89 -19.28
C GLN A 118 -8.55 8.00 -18.99
N GLY A 119 -8.36 8.34 -17.72
CA GLY A 119 -7.32 9.29 -17.30
C GLY A 119 -5.91 8.78 -17.64
N LEU A 120 -5.62 7.51 -17.39
CA LEU A 120 -4.34 6.90 -17.78
C LEU A 120 -4.11 6.99 -19.29
N ALA A 121 -5.12 6.64 -20.10
CA ALA A 121 -5.03 6.75 -21.56
C ALA A 121 -4.77 8.20 -22.01
N PHE A 122 -5.48 9.16 -21.43
CA PHE A 122 -5.28 10.59 -21.70
C PHE A 122 -3.85 11.05 -21.38
N TYR A 123 -3.31 10.70 -20.21
CA TYR A 123 -1.95 11.11 -19.84
C TYR A 123 -0.87 10.38 -20.66
N MET A 124 -1.13 9.14 -21.10
CA MET A 124 -0.25 8.41 -22.02
C MET A 124 -0.17 9.07 -23.39
N GLU A 125 -1.28 9.61 -23.89
CA GLU A 125 -1.28 10.40 -25.12
C GLU A 125 -0.56 11.73 -24.91
N ALA A 126 -0.84 12.43 -23.80
CA ALA A 126 -0.26 13.73 -23.50
C ALA A 126 1.27 13.71 -23.32
N ILE A 127 1.84 12.62 -22.77
CA ILE A 127 3.29 12.51 -22.53
C ILE A 127 4.10 12.17 -23.78
N ASN A 128 3.43 11.88 -24.91
CA ASN A 128 4.13 11.54 -26.15
C ASN A 128 5.05 12.70 -26.58
N GLY A 129 6.33 12.41 -26.82
CA GLY A 129 7.35 13.42 -27.09
C GLY A 129 7.96 14.13 -25.86
N HIS A 130 7.42 13.90 -24.65
CA HIS A 130 7.88 14.54 -23.40
C HIS A 130 8.22 13.53 -22.29
N SER A 131 8.46 12.26 -22.63
CA SER A 131 8.66 11.17 -21.65
C SER A 131 9.86 11.35 -20.72
N LEU A 132 10.92 12.08 -21.12
CA LEU A 132 12.14 12.19 -20.31
C LEU A 132 11.96 13.10 -19.07
N LEU A 133 11.35 14.28 -19.26
CA LEU A 133 11.16 15.31 -18.24
C LEU A 133 9.70 15.46 -17.78
N GLY A 134 8.79 14.73 -18.42
CA GLY A 134 7.37 14.75 -18.13
C GLY A 134 6.68 16.02 -18.61
N LEU A 135 5.50 16.27 -18.06
CA LEU A 135 4.60 17.35 -18.45
C LEU A 135 4.82 18.64 -17.64
N ILE A 136 5.82 18.68 -16.75
CA ILE A 136 6.07 19.77 -15.79
C ILE A 136 6.18 21.21 -16.35
N PRO A 137 6.46 21.48 -17.63
CA PRO A 137 6.33 22.84 -18.13
C PRO A 137 4.91 23.22 -18.60
N LEU A 138 3.97 22.28 -18.74
CA LEU A 138 2.76 22.48 -19.56
C LEU A 138 1.43 22.55 -18.77
N ASN A 139 1.35 22.10 -17.52
CA ASN A 139 0.06 22.06 -16.79
C ASN A 139 0.19 22.39 -15.29
N THR A 140 -0.27 23.58 -14.93
CA THR A 140 -0.52 24.05 -13.54
C THR A 140 -1.83 23.53 -12.93
N TYR A 141 -2.50 22.59 -13.58
CA TYR A 141 -3.82 22.11 -13.15
C TYR A 141 -3.74 20.67 -12.61
N GLU A 142 -4.04 20.49 -11.32
CA GLU A 142 -4.24 19.17 -10.67
C GLU A 142 -5.28 18.29 -11.38
N SER A 143 -6.12 18.91 -12.22
CA SER A 143 -7.16 18.24 -12.98
C SER A 143 -7.30 18.81 -14.39
N VAL A 144 -7.39 17.94 -15.39
CA VAL A 144 -7.69 18.33 -16.77
C VAL A 144 -9.10 17.89 -17.14
N LYS A 145 -9.86 18.76 -17.80
CA LYS A 145 -11.15 18.37 -18.40
C LYS A 145 -10.86 17.64 -19.72
N GLY A 146 -11.33 16.40 -19.85
CA GLY A 146 -11.25 15.66 -21.11
C GLY A 146 -12.58 14.95 -21.39
N GLY A 147 -13.21 15.29 -22.50
CA GLY A 147 -14.59 14.89 -22.78
C GLY A 147 -15.57 15.43 -21.74
N ASN A 148 -16.49 14.58 -21.26
CA ASN A 148 -17.48 14.92 -20.22
C ASN A 148 -16.92 14.85 -18.79
N TRP A 149 -15.65 14.47 -18.61
CA TRP A 149 -15.09 14.14 -17.30
C TRP A 149 -13.89 15.03 -16.92
N ARG A 150 -13.58 15.02 -15.63
CA ARG A 150 -12.41 15.70 -15.05
C ARG A 150 -11.46 14.64 -14.52
N TYR A 151 -10.26 14.58 -15.09
CA TYR A 151 -9.23 13.60 -14.73
C TYR A 151 -8.23 14.24 -13.78
N TYR A 152 -8.05 13.66 -12.60
CA TYR A 152 -7.04 14.10 -11.64
C TYR A 152 -5.78 13.26 -11.81
N ILE A 153 -4.63 13.91 -11.94
CA ILE A 153 -3.35 13.19 -12.07
C ILE A 153 -3.04 12.37 -10.80
N SER A 154 -3.50 12.83 -9.64
CA SER A 154 -3.40 12.14 -8.35
C SER A 154 -4.14 10.80 -8.29
N ASP A 155 -5.13 10.57 -9.17
CA ASP A 155 -5.89 9.31 -9.19
C ASP A 155 -5.05 8.12 -9.68
N LEU A 156 -3.89 8.40 -10.30
CA LEU A 156 -2.91 7.41 -10.75
C LEU A 156 -1.94 6.98 -9.65
N GLY A 157 -2.07 7.48 -8.42
CA GLY A 157 -1.13 7.19 -7.33
C GLY A 157 0.28 7.65 -7.70
N THR A 158 1.31 6.91 -7.28
CA THR A 158 2.71 7.25 -7.59
C THR A 158 3.06 7.12 -9.09
N LEU A 159 2.22 6.46 -9.91
CA LEU A 159 2.39 6.48 -11.37
C LEU A 159 2.27 7.90 -11.95
N SER A 160 1.55 8.80 -11.26
CA SER A 160 1.50 10.23 -11.59
C SER A 160 2.89 10.86 -11.76
N LYS A 161 3.91 10.41 -11.02
CA LYS A 161 5.26 10.97 -11.07
C LYS A 161 5.95 10.77 -12.41
N PHE A 162 5.55 9.75 -13.17
CA PHE A 162 6.00 9.58 -14.55
C PHE A 162 5.43 10.66 -15.46
N PHE A 163 4.15 10.98 -15.33
CA PHE A 163 3.50 12.02 -16.12
C PHE A 163 3.93 13.43 -15.69
N GLU A 164 4.14 13.65 -14.39
CA GLU A 164 4.66 14.90 -13.86
C GLU A 164 6.13 15.07 -14.28
N TYR A 165 7.03 14.21 -13.83
CA TYR A 165 8.48 14.42 -13.89
C TYR A 165 9.22 13.57 -14.93
N GLY A 166 8.50 12.82 -15.76
CA GLY A 166 9.08 11.94 -16.76
C GLY A 166 9.80 10.75 -16.14
N ILE A 167 10.58 10.06 -16.96
CA ILE A 167 11.38 8.90 -16.55
C ILE A 167 12.35 9.28 -15.42
N ILE A 168 12.99 10.45 -15.52
CA ILE A 168 14.01 10.86 -14.54
C ILE A 168 13.39 11.01 -13.15
N GLY A 169 12.33 11.80 -13.02
CA GLY A 169 11.69 11.95 -11.72
C GLY A 169 11.01 10.67 -11.28
N PHE A 170 10.40 9.90 -12.18
CA PHE A 170 9.82 8.60 -11.81
C PHE A 170 10.84 7.67 -11.16
N VAL A 171 12.07 7.61 -11.67
CA VAL A 171 13.16 6.85 -11.05
C VAL A 171 13.50 7.41 -9.67
N ILE A 172 13.69 8.73 -9.54
CA ILE A 172 14.01 9.39 -8.27
C ILE A 172 12.96 9.11 -7.20
N PHE A 173 11.68 9.30 -7.52
CA PHE A 173 10.56 9.03 -6.62
C PHE A 173 10.37 7.54 -6.31
N ASN A 174 10.98 6.62 -7.08
CA ASN A 174 10.97 5.20 -6.76
C ASN A 174 12.20 4.72 -5.99
N LEU A 175 13.26 5.53 -5.85
CA LEU A 175 14.47 5.16 -5.11
C LEU A 175 14.20 4.65 -3.69
N PRO A 176 13.32 5.27 -2.88
CA PRO A 176 13.03 4.76 -1.53
C PRO A 176 12.43 3.34 -1.55
N PHE A 177 11.57 3.03 -2.52
CA PHE A 177 10.98 1.70 -2.67
C PHE A 177 12.02 0.68 -3.14
N ILE A 178 12.79 1.02 -4.17
CA ILE A 178 13.87 0.18 -4.71
C ILE A 178 14.86 -0.16 -3.59
N ARG A 179 15.26 0.86 -2.81
CA ARG A 179 16.15 0.67 -1.68
C ARG A 179 15.54 -0.21 -0.60
N SER A 180 14.26 0.01 -0.28
CA SER A 180 13.55 -0.80 0.71
C SER A 180 13.48 -2.28 0.32
N VAL A 181 13.21 -2.58 -0.95
CA VAL A 181 13.24 -3.93 -1.52
C VAL A 181 14.66 -4.51 -1.45
N TYR A 182 15.68 -3.74 -1.86
CA TYR A 182 17.07 -4.17 -1.81
C TYR A 182 17.49 -4.58 -0.39
N VAL A 183 17.23 -3.74 0.61
CA VAL A 183 17.58 -4.04 2.01
C VAL A 183 16.83 -5.29 2.49
N ASN A 184 15.54 -5.41 2.19
CA ASN A 184 14.75 -6.57 2.62
C ASN A 184 15.25 -7.89 2.03
N PHE A 185 15.51 -7.95 0.72
CA PHE A 185 15.85 -9.21 0.07
C PHE A 185 17.35 -9.53 0.07
N ILE A 186 18.22 -8.52 -0.06
CA ILE A 186 19.67 -8.73 -0.14
C ILE A 186 20.30 -8.72 1.24
N GLN A 187 19.99 -7.73 2.09
CA GLN A 187 20.65 -7.58 3.39
C GLN A 187 19.95 -8.40 4.49
N LEU A 188 18.63 -8.23 4.63
CA LEU A 188 17.83 -8.92 5.64
C LEU A 188 17.40 -10.33 5.21
N LYS A 189 17.58 -10.69 3.93
CA LYS A 189 17.19 -12.00 3.36
C LYS A 189 15.74 -12.39 3.66
N GLY A 190 14.84 -11.40 3.73
CA GLY A 190 13.42 -11.58 4.02
C GLY A 190 13.09 -12.01 5.45
N LYS A 191 14.03 -11.88 6.39
CA LYS A 191 13.85 -12.38 7.77
C LYS A 191 12.96 -11.48 8.65
N SER A 192 13.06 -10.15 8.53
CA SER A 192 12.27 -9.21 9.32
C SER A 192 10.84 -9.10 8.76
N VAL A 193 9.85 -9.47 9.58
CA VAL A 193 8.43 -9.35 9.22
C VAL A 193 8.03 -7.88 9.08
N VAL A 194 8.49 -7.02 9.99
CA VAL A 194 8.10 -5.61 10.01
C VAL A 194 8.65 -4.87 8.80
N ALA A 195 9.95 -5.00 8.49
CA ALA A 195 10.53 -4.36 7.31
C ALA A 195 9.89 -4.84 6.01
N LEU A 196 9.61 -6.15 5.90
CA LEU A 196 9.03 -6.75 4.70
C LEU A 196 7.58 -6.31 4.50
N SER A 197 6.77 -6.39 5.56
CA SER A 197 5.36 -5.96 5.51
C SER A 197 5.22 -4.46 5.29
N MET A 198 6.05 -3.62 5.92
CA MET A 198 6.05 -2.18 5.63
C MET A 198 6.41 -1.89 4.17
N THR A 199 7.42 -2.58 3.61
CA THR A 199 7.81 -2.39 2.22
C THR A 199 6.66 -2.72 1.27
N ILE A 200 6.05 -3.89 1.45
CA ILE A 200 4.93 -4.34 0.60
C ILE A 200 3.74 -3.41 0.76
N PHE A 201 3.38 -3.07 2.00
CA PHE A 201 2.25 -2.20 2.28
C PHE A 201 2.43 -0.84 1.64
N THR A 202 3.56 -0.17 1.86
CA THR A 202 3.79 1.18 1.35
C THR A 202 3.82 1.19 -0.17
N ILE A 203 4.42 0.18 -0.84
CA ILE A 203 4.39 0.07 -2.31
C ILE A 203 2.94 -0.13 -2.81
N CYS A 204 2.21 -1.10 -2.26
CA CYS A 204 0.82 -1.36 -2.65
C CYS A 204 -0.07 -0.14 -2.40
N PHE A 205 0.09 0.53 -1.26
CA PHE A 205 -0.64 1.74 -0.93
C PHE A 205 -0.36 2.85 -1.95
N SER A 206 0.92 3.07 -2.27
CA SER A 206 1.41 4.10 -3.22
C SER A 206 0.83 3.96 -4.63
N TYR A 207 0.74 2.72 -5.11
CA TYR A 207 0.35 2.44 -6.50
C TYR A 207 -1.14 2.12 -6.67
N LEU A 208 -1.80 1.48 -5.68
CA LEU A 208 -3.19 1.06 -5.80
C LEU A 208 -4.18 2.05 -5.17
N SER A 209 -3.76 2.74 -4.11
CA SER A 209 -4.67 3.43 -3.20
C SER A 209 -4.49 4.93 -3.22
N ASN A 210 -3.31 5.42 -2.86
CA ASN A 210 -2.99 6.84 -2.77
C ASN A 210 -1.51 7.07 -3.00
N ASP A 211 -1.17 8.16 -3.68
CA ASP A 211 0.23 8.61 -3.74
C ASP A 211 0.74 8.95 -2.32
N VAL A 212 1.88 8.37 -1.95
CA VAL A 212 2.56 8.65 -0.68
C VAL A 212 3.19 10.03 -0.66
N TYR A 213 3.45 10.64 -1.82
CA TYR A 213 4.05 11.97 -1.91
C TYR A 213 3.05 13.12 -1.71
N ILE A 214 1.75 12.81 -1.55
CA ILE A 214 0.74 13.81 -1.21
C ILE A 214 0.86 14.18 0.28
N LYS A 215 0.60 15.46 0.61
CA LYS A 215 0.71 16.06 1.95
C LYS A 215 0.24 15.20 3.12
N ASN A 216 -0.86 14.45 2.97
CA ASN A 216 -1.45 13.66 4.05
C ASN A 216 -0.74 12.31 4.29
N ASN A 217 -0.01 11.81 3.29
CA ASN A 217 0.64 10.49 3.29
C ASN A 217 2.16 10.58 3.35
N ILE A 218 2.72 11.79 3.27
CA ILE A 218 4.16 12.03 3.14
C ILE A 218 4.99 11.43 4.26
N LEU A 219 4.39 11.22 5.44
CA LEU A 219 5.05 10.59 6.59
C LEU A 219 5.26 9.07 6.43
N ALA A 220 4.57 8.40 5.50
CA ALA A 220 4.76 6.98 5.25
C ALA A 220 6.17 6.65 4.74
N LEU A 221 6.79 7.56 3.97
CA LEU A 221 8.13 7.40 3.40
C LEU A 221 9.24 7.51 4.45
N PRO A 222 9.33 8.58 5.26
CA PRO A 222 10.28 8.65 6.37
C PRO A 222 10.16 7.46 7.33
N MET A 223 8.95 6.97 7.60
CA MET A 223 8.77 5.78 8.43
C MET A 223 9.33 4.52 7.78
N LEU A 224 9.06 4.30 6.50
CA LEU A 224 9.64 3.18 5.75
C LEU A 224 11.17 3.21 5.82
N VAL A 225 11.76 4.38 5.54
CA VAL A 225 13.22 4.57 5.57
C VAL A 225 13.77 4.34 6.97
N ALA A 226 13.14 4.90 8.01
CA ALA A 226 13.57 4.73 9.39
C ALA A 226 13.55 3.25 9.81
N VAL A 227 12.46 2.53 9.54
CA VAL A 227 12.35 1.12 9.91
C VAL A 227 13.37 0.27 9.15
N VAL A 228 13.53 0.51 7.85
CA VAL A 228 14.36 -0.35 7.00
C VAL A 228 15.85 -0.05 7.16
N GLU A 229 16.27 1.22 7.11
CA GLU A 229 17.68 1.59 7.23
C GLU A 229 18.15 1.66 8.68
N VAL A 230 17.38 2.28 9.59
CA VAL A 230 17.86 2.54 10.95
C VAL A 230 17.55 1.39 11.90
N PHE A 231 16.33 0.87 11.89
CA PHE A 231 15.95 -0.16 12.86
C PHE A 231 16.39 -1.56 12.44
N CYS A 232 16.19 -1.95 11.18
CA CYS A 232 16.45 -3.32 10.76
C CYS A 232 17.87 -3.54 10.24
N LYS A 233 18.41 -2.61 9.45
CA LYS A 233 19.74 -2.75 8.85
C LYS A 233 20.88 -2.44 9.82
N ASP A 234 20.83 -1.35 10.59
CA ASP A 234 21.92 -1.05 11.54
C ASP A 234 22.07 -2.14 12.61
N GLN A 235 20.98 -2.84 12.95
CA GLN A 235 21.01 -3.99 13.87
C GLN A 235 21.75 -5.22 13.30
N LEU A 236 21.97 -5.31 11.98
CA LEU A 236 22.80 -6.37 11.38
C LEU A 236 24.32 -6.09 11.53
N HIS A 237 24.71 -4.83 11.68
CA HIS A 237 26.12 -4.43 11.71
C HIS A 237 26.70 -4.34 13.13
N ASP A 238 25.84 -4.31 14.16
CA ASP A 238 26.25 -4.25 15.56
C ASP A 238 26.35 -5.66 16.20
N PRO A 239 27.57 -6.18 16.49
CA PRO A 239 27.77 -7.56 16.97
C PRO A 239 27.14 -7.84 18.33
N ILE A 240 26.94 -6.80 19.17
CA ILE A 240 26.28 -6.92 20.47
C ILE A 240 24.77 -7.18 20.29
N ARG A 241 24.16 -6.64 19.23
CA ARG A 241 22.73 -6.85 18.92
C ARG A 241 22.45 -8.11 18.12
N LYS A 242 23.42 -8.65 17.36
CA LYS A 242 23.29 -9.93 16.63
C LYS A 242 22.87 -11.10 17.51
N GLY A 243 23.35 -11.18 18.76
CA GLY A 243 23.01 -12.25 19.70
C GLY A 243 21.54 -12.23 20.18
N CYS A 244 20.85 -11.09 20.10
CA CYS A 244 19.41 -11.01 20.40
C CYS A 244 18.50 -11.36 19.22
N ILE A 245 19.06 -11.52 18.00
CA ILE A 245 18.30 -11.46 16.74
C ILE A 245 17.90 -12.82 16.18
N GLU A 246 18.60 -13.92 16.47
CA GLU A 246 18.20 -15.24 15.94
C GLU A 246 16.81 -15.69 16.43
N ASP A 247 16.32 -15.15 17.56
CA ASP A 247 14.98 -15.38 18.08
C ASP A 247 14.02 -14.17 18.03
N ARG A 248 14.50 -12.94 17.80
CA ARG A 248 13.72 -11.70 18.03
C ARG A 248 14.08 -10.51 17.13
N CYS A 249 14.11 -10.69 15.80
CA CYS A 249 13.88 -9.50 14.95
C CYS A 249 12.42 -9.08 15.09
N LEU A 250 12.20 -7.99 15.84
CA LEU A 250 10.99 -7.16 15.81
C LEU A 250 10.43 -6.98 14.40
#